data_AF-A0A933AL18-F1
#
_entry.id   AF-A0A933AL18-F1
#
_cell.length_a   1.000
_cell.length_b   1.000
_cell.length_c   1.000
_cell.angle_alpha   90.00
_cell.angle_beta   90.00
_cell.angle_gamma   90.00
#
_symmetry.space_group_name_H-M   'P 1'
#
loop_
_entity.id
_entity.type
_entity.pdbx_description
1 polymer ?
#
loop_
_entity_poly.entity_id
_entity_poly.type
_entity_poly.pdbx_seq_one_letter_code
_entity_poly.pdbx_strand_id
1 'polypeptide(L)'
;MKELLLLNLTLALMVACGAATPASTLPPPPDAGPAPTTTAVPPADLTPAQLAAMDALSTALGFPLSQIKVTATEPVDWPDGCLGVPRIGMPCSQAVTPGFRITLEAEGRRYEYHTDATGSRVEAFTLAAVMLTWHREGGIAGFCDDLSVYLDGRASAQSCKTNEAYPKGQLTAEELAQLNTWAAAFGVVATEIKDPSIADAISVTITLNGSGATQPNAGNLQAMSAWAQAVYERLKP
;
A
#
# COMPACT_ATOMS: atom_id res chain seq x y z
N MET A 1 33.24 -50.74 8.33
CA MET A 1 32.87 -52.14 8.64
C MET A 1 31.38 -52.12 8.93
N LYS A 2 30.54 -52.68 8.03
CA LYS A 2 30.01 -54.07 8.08
C LYS A 2 28.96 -54.24 9.20
N GLU A 3 27.83 -54.93 9.04
CA GLU A 3 27.20 -55.63 7.89
C GLU A 3 25.78 -55.03 7.67
N LEU A 4 25.08 -55.01 6.51
CA LEU A 4 25.08 -55.80 5.26
C LEU A 4 23.98 -56.90 5.19
N LEU A 5 22.91 -56.60 4.44
CA LEU A 5 21.89 -57.49 3.80
C LEU A 5 20.80 -58.21 4.62
N LEU A 6 19.55 -58.07 4.14
CA LEU A 6 18.61 -59.12 3.65
C LEU A 6 17.26 -58.42 3.35
N LEU A 7 17.01 -57.93 2.14
CA LEU A 7 16.56 -58.69 0.95
C LEU A 7 15.29 -59.54 1.21
N ASN A 8 14.15 -59.07 0.72
CA ASN A 8 13.07 -59.95 0.27
C ASN A 8 12.35 -59.37 -0.95
N LEU A 9 12.26 -60.19 -1.99
CA LEU A 9 11.81 -59.87 -3.34
C LEU A 9 10.41 -60.46 -3.53
N THR A 10 9.39 -59.62 -3.75
CA THR A 10 8.07 -60.08 -4.21
C THR A 10 7.68 -59.37 -5.51
N LEU A 11 8.01 -60.03 -6.61
CA LEU A 11 7.57 -59.67 -7.95
C LEU A 11 6.10 -60.09 -8.13
N ALA A 12 5.19 -59.12 -8.21
CA ALA A 12 3.79 -59.34 -8.56
C ALA A 12 3.50 -58.69 -9.92
N LEU A 13 3.42 -59.51 -10.97
CA LEU A 13 3.05 -59.10 -12.32
C LEU A 13 1.52 -59.10 -12.43
N MET A 14 0.89 -57.93 -12.62
CA MET A 14 -0.52 -57.87 -13.04
C MET A 14 -0.71 -57.05 -14.31
N VAL A 15 -1.40 -57.73 -15.23
CA VAL A 15 -1.77 -57.38 -16.60
C VAL A 15 -2.52 -56.05 -16.68
N ALA A 16 -2.29 -55.33 -17.78
CA ALA A 16 -2.93 -54.05 -18.08
C ALA A 16 -4.45 -54.16 -18.30
N CYS A 17 -5.17 -53.08 -17.96
CA CYS A 17 -6.42 -52.74 -18.61
C CYS A 17 -6.36 -51.25 -18.98
N GLY A 18 -6.39 -50.95 -20.28
CA GLY A 18 -6.46 -49.57 -20.77
C GLY A 18 -7.90 -49.07 -20.69
N ALA A 19 -8.14 -48.03 -19.91
CA ALA A 19 -9.34 -47.21 -20.02
C ALA A 19 -8.90 -45.80 -20.42
N ALA A 20 -9.10 -45.45 -21.69
CA ALA A 20 -8.91 -44.08 -22.15
C ALA A 20 -10.00 -43.21 -21.51
N THR A 21 -9.62 -42.32 -20.61
CA THR A 21 -10.53 -41.32 -20.04
C THR A 21 -11.00 -40.41 -21.18
N PRO A 22 -12.31 -40.26 -21.43
CA PRO A 22 -12.78 -39.29 -22.40
C PRO A 22 -12.40 -37.89 -21.93
N ALA A 23 -11.86 -37.08 -22.84
CA ALA A 23 -11.69 -35.66 -22.58
C ALA A 23 -13.08 -35.03 -22.43
N SER A 24 -13.44 -34.64 -21.21
CA SER A 24 -14.63 -33.82 -20.96
C SER A 24 -14.41 -32.45 -21.56
N THR A 25 -14.80 -32.28 -22.83
CA THR A 25 -14.92 -30.98 -23.48
C THR A 25 -15.92 -30.16 -22.68
N LEU A 26 -15.41 -29.19 -21.90
CA LEU A 26 -16.26 -28.16 -21.32
C LEU A 26 -17.02 -27.45 -22.45
N PRO A 27 -18.33 -27.21 -22.32
CA PRO A 27 -19.02 -26.34 -23.25
C PRO A 27 -18.33 -24.96 -23.23
N PRO A 28 -18.23 -24.26 -24.38
CA PRO A 28 -17.75 -22.89 -24.37
C PRO A 28 -18.64 -22.05 -23.44
N PRO A 29 -18.09 -21.11 -22.67
CA PRO A 29 -18.91 -20.20 -21.87
C PRO A 29 -19.89 -19.47 -22.79
N PRO A 30 -21.17 -19.29 -22.37
CA PRO A 30 -22.10 -18.48 -23.13
C PRO A 30 -21.54 -17.08 -23.30
N ASP A 31 -21.77 -16.48 -24.47
CA ASP A 31 -21.10 -15.27 -24.94
C ASP A 31 -20.85 -14.26 -23.81
N ALA A 32 -19.57 -14.03 -23.52
CA ALA A 32 -19.16 -12.88 -22.76
C ALA A 32 -19.56 -11.65 -23.59
N GLY A 33 -20.71 -11.07 -23.27
CA GLY A 33 -21.14 -9.78 -23.80
C GLY A 33 -19.99 -8.79 -23.65
N PRO A 34 -19.78 -7.89 -24.64
CA PRO A 34 -18.54 -7.16 -24.76
C PRO A 34 -18.18 -6.49 -23.44
N ALA A 35 -17.07 -6.95 -22.85
CA ALA A 35 -16.49 -6.29 -21.70
C ALA A 35 -16.34 -4.80 -22.06
N PRO A 36 -16.67 -3.87 -21.13
CA PRO A 36 -16.47 -2.46 -21.40
C PRO A 36 -15.00 -2.28 -21.76
N THR A 37 -14.76 -1.95 -23.02
CA THR A 37 -13.41 -1.69 -23.50
C THR A 37 -13.01 -0.38 -22.86
N THR A 38 -12.31 -0.47 -21.72
CA THR A 38 -11.55 0.63 -21.15
C THR A 38 -10.52 1.03 -22.19
N THR A 39 -10.93 1.95 -23.05
CA THR A 39 -10.12 2.49 -24.11
C THR A 39 -9.03 3.30 -23.44
N ALA A 40 -7.85 2.70 -23.30
CA ALA A 40 -6.67 3.41 -22.87
C ALA A 40 -6.35 4.48 -23.94
N VAL A 41 -6.78 5.71 -23.68
CA VAL A 41 -6.52 6.87 -24.54
C VAL A 41 -5.02 7.19 -24.46
N PRO A 42 -4.28 7.23 -25.59
CA PRO A 42 -2.89 7.69 -25.58
C PRO A 42 -2.81 9.20 -25.25
N PRO A 43 -1.82 9.65 -24.47
CA PRO A 43 -1.78 11.02 -23.95
C PRO A 43 -1.27 12.03 -25.00
N ALA A 44 -1.87 13.24 -25.01
CA ALA A 44 -1.28 14.42 -25.67
C ALA A 44 -1.72 15.75 -25.03
N ASP A 45 -3.00 15.91 -24.69
CA ASP A 45 -3.52 17.11 -24.01
C ASP A 45 -3.96 16.77 -22.58
N LEU A 46 -3.19 17.22 -21.59
CA LEU A 46 -3.59 17.17 -20.18
C LEU A 46 -4.71 18.18 -19.93
N THR A 47 -5.75 17.77 -19.20
CA THR A 47 -6.78 18.73 -18.75
C THR A 47 -6.19 19.71 -17.71
N PRO A 48 -6.80 20.89 -17.51
CA PRO A 48 -6.36 21.82 -16.46
C PRO A 48 -6.28 21.18 -15.06
N ALA A 49 -7.21 20.28 -14.75
CA ALA A 49 -7.21 19.51 -13.50
C ALA A 49 -6.03 18.52 -13.41
N GLN A 50 -5.71 17.82 -14.50
CA GLN A 50 -4.56 16.92 -14.57
C GLN A 50 -3.24 17.68 -14.44
N LEU A 51 -3.09 18.81 -15.15
CA LEU A 51 -1.91 19.65 -15.04
C LEU A 51 -1.74 20.20 -13.62
N ALA A 52 -2.80 20.75 -13.02
CA ALA A 52 -2.75 21.27 -11.65
C ALA A 52 -2.42 20.18 -10.60
N ALA A 53 -2.89 18.95 -10.78
CA ALA A 53 -2.49 17.82 -9.95
C ALA A 53 -1.00 17.46 -10.12
N MET A 54 -0.48 17.46 -11.35
CA MET A 54 0.94 17.21 -11.63
C MET A 54 1.84 18.32 -11.06
N ASP A 55 1.45 19.58 -11.19
CA ASP A 55 2.16 20.73 -10.61
C ASP A 55 2.16 20.68 -9.07
N ALA A 56 1.04 20.26 -8.46
CA ALA A 56 0.96 20.07 -7.01
C ALA A 56 1.88 18.95 -6.50
N LEU A 57 2.00 17.83 -7.23
CA LEU A 57 2.92 16.75 -6.90
C LEU A 57 4.39 17.14 -7.11
N SER A 58 4.68 17.82 -8.22
CA SER A 58 6.00 18.39 -8.54
C SER A 58 6.46 19.36 -7.44
N THR A 59 5.58 20.26 -7.01
CA THR A 59 5.86 21.23 -5.93
C THR A 59 6.02 20.55 -4.58
N ALA A 60 5.22 19.53 -4.26
CA ALA A 60 5.23 18.88 -2.96
C ALA A 60 6.46 17.97 -2.74
N LEU A 61 6.94 17.27 -3.77
CA LEU A 61 7.98 16.24 -3.65
C LEU A 61 9.24 16.51 -4.50
N GLY A 62 9.26 17.59 -5.30
CA GLY A 62 10.41 17.97 -6.12
C GLY A 62 10.59 17.14 -7.40
N PHE A 63 9.63 16.29 -7.76
CA PHE A 63 9.70 15.50 -8.99
C PHE A 63 9.51 16.39 -10.23
N PRO A 64 10.38 16.32 -11.25
CA PRO A 64 10.14 17.01 -12.52
C PRO A 64 8.86 16.46 -13.18
N LEU A 65 8.07 17.35 -13.80
CA LEU A 65 6.81 16.99 -14.48
C LEU A 65 6.97 15.83 -15.50
N SER A 66 8.15 15.69 -16.12
CA SER A 66 8.46 14.60 -17.06
C SER A 66 8.55 13.20 -16.42
N GLN A 67 8.69 13.10 -15.10
CA GLN A 67 8.66 11.84 -14.35
C GLN A 67 7.26 11.50 -13.80
N ILE A 68 6.33 12.46 -13.81
CA ILE A 68 4.97 12.30 -13.33
C ILE A 68 4.07 11.86 -14.49
N LYS A 69 3.26 10.82 -14.28
CA LYS A 69 2.30 10.31 -15.26
C LYS A 69 0.91 10.31 -14.65
N VAL A 70 -0.11 10.71 -15.42
CA VAL A 70 -1.50 10.46 -15.04
C VAL A 70 -1.82 8.99 -15.36
N THR A 71 -2.21 8.21 -14.35
CA THR A 71 -2.61 6.80 -14.50
C THR A 71 -4.12 6.58 -14.42
N ALA A 72 -4.85 7.48 -13.74
CA ALA A 72 -6.31 7.48 -13.72
C ALA A 72 -6.89 8.90 -13.57
N THR A 73 -8.12 9.10 -14.04
CA THR A 73 -8.91 10.31 -13.84
C THR A 73 -10.37 9.92 -13.81
N GLU A 74 -11.01 10.06 -12.65
CA GLU A 74 -12.41 9.72 -12.41
C GLU A 74 -13.19 11.00 -12.07
N PRO A 75 -14.34 11.30 -12.71
CA PRO A 75 -15.22 12.37 -12.26
C PRO A 75 -15.88 12.00 -10.93
N VAL A 76 -15.88 12.92 -9.96
CA VAL A 76 -16.44 12.71 -8.62
C VAL A 76 -17.20 13.96 -8.17
N ASP A 77 -18.41 13.75 -7.63
CA ASP A 77 -19.14 14.77 -6.87
C ASP A 77 -18.70 14.70 -5.41
N TRP A 78 -17.86 15.64 -4.98
CA TRP A 78 -17.34 15.68 -3.61
C TRP A 78 -18.44 16.09 -2.62
N PRO A 79 -18.52 15.48 -1.43
CA PRO A 79 -19.59 15.75 -0.46
C PRO A 79 -19.52 17.14 0.17
N ASP A 80 -18.36 17.79 0.07
CA ASP A 80 -18.06 19.06 0.71
C ASP A 80 -17.06 19.90 -0.12
N GLY A 81 -16.91 21.16 0.28
CA GLY A 81 -15.94 22.06 -0.32
C GLY A 81 -14.47 21.73 -0.02
N CYS A 82 -14.14 20.78 0.86
CA CYS A 82 -12.77 20.29 1.03
C CYS A 82 -12.41 19.20 0.00
N LEU A 83 -13.27 18.95 -0.99
CA LEU A 83 -13.07 17.91 -1.99
C LEU A 83 -12.92 16.51 -1.34
N GLY A 84 -13.59 16.28 -0.19
CA GLY A 84 -13.44 15.06 0.60
C GLY A 84 -12.09 14.91 1.33
N VAL A 85 -11.24 15.95 1.38
CA VAL A 85 -9.95 15.95 2.10
C VAL A 85 -9.98 17.00 3.23
N PRO A 86 -10.59 16.70 4.39
CA PRO A 86 -10.72 17.68 5.48
C PRO A 86 -9.36 18.04 6.09
N ARG A 87 -9.09 19.34 6.27
CA ARG A 87 -7.91 19.84 7.00
C ARG A 87 -8.27 20.19 8.44
N ILE A 88 -7.42 19.78 9.39
CA ILE A 88 -7.60 20.09 10.82
C ILE A 88 -7.62 21.61 11.02
N GLY A 89 -8.64 22.10 11.72
CA GLY A 89 -8.81 23.54 12.02
C GLY A 89 -9.40 24.39 10.88
N MET A 90 -9.71 23.81 9.72
CA MET A 90 -10.32 24.52 8.59
C MET A 90 -11.69 23.89 8.24
N PRO A 91 -12.81 24.59 8.44
CA PRO A 91 -14.14 24.02 8.19
C PRO A 91 -14.44 23.90 6.69
N CYS A 92 -15.05 22.77 6.31
CA CYS A 92 -15.48 22.47 4.96
C CYS A 92 -16.92 22.96 4.71
N SER A 93 -17.19 23.62 3.59
CA SER A 93 -18.56 23.99 3.22
C SER A 93 -19.38 22.74 2.88
N GLN A 94 -20.66 22.72 3.27
CA GLN A 94 -21.58 21.59 3.06
C GLN A 94 -22.18 21.58 1.63
N ALA A 95 -21.43 22.07 0.65
CA ALA A 95 -21.86 22.17 -0.74
C ALA A 95 -21.17 21.08 -1.57
N VAL A 96 -21.98 20.27 -2.27
CA VAL A 96 -21.46 19.27 -3.22
C VAL A 96 -20.66 19.99 -4.30
N THR A 97 -19.43 19.53 -4.52
CA THR A 97 -18.48 20.17 -5.43
C THR A 97 -18.08 19.17 -6.52
N PRO A 98 -18.52 19.33 -7.78
CA PRO A 98 -18.08 18.49 -8.88
C PRO A 98 -16.58 18.65 -9.14
N GLY A 99 -15.91 17.55 -9.48
CA GLY A 99 -14.47 17.53 -9.66
C GLY A 99 -13.92 16.20 -10.16
N PHE A 100 -12.62 15.98 -9.91
CA PHE A 100 -11.92 14.78 -10.36
C PHE A 100 -11.07 14.15 -9.26
N ARG A 101 -11.13 12.82 -9.12
CA ARG A 101 -10.06 12.03 -8.49
C ARG A 101 -9.03 11.73 -9.57
N ILE A 102 -7.78 12.11 -9.33
CA ILE A 102 -6.67 11.92 -10.26
C ILE A 102 -5.60 11.08 -9.58
N THR A 103 -5.30 9.92 -10.15
CA THR A 103 -4.18 9.09 -9.69
C THR A 103 -2.98 9.37 -10.57
N LEU A 104 -1.92 9.89 -9.97
CA LEU A 104 -0.62 10.11 -10.57
C LEU A 104 0.33 8.98 -10.21
N GLU A 105 1.30 8.68 -11.07
CA GLU A 105 2.41 7.77 -10.80
C GLU A 105 3.74 8.49 -11.07
N ALA A 106 4.64 8.48 -10.08
CA ALA A 106 5.99 9.03 -10.18
C ALA A 106 6.94 8.16 -9.35
N GLU A 107 8.18 7.96 -9.80
CA GLU A 107 9.16 7.08 -9.12
C GLU A 107 8.59 5.67 -8.79
N GLY A 108 7.63 5.15 -9.57
CA GLY A 108 6.96 3.86 -9.32
C GLY A 108 5.92 3.85 -8.19
N ARG A 109 5.58 5.01 -7.62
CA ARG A 109 4.65 5.19 -6.50
C ARG A 109 3.39 5.92 -7.00
N ARG A 110 2.23 5.62 -6.40
CA ARG A 110 0.95 6.27 -6.76
C ARG A 110 0.56 7.35 -5.76
N TYR A 111 0.01 8.43 -6.28
CA TYR A 111 -0.43 9.60 -5.53
C TYR A 111 -1.84 9.97 -5.97
N GLU A 112 -2.77 10.09 -5.02
CA GLU A 112 -4.15 10.48 -5.31
C GLU A 112 -4.35 11.96 -4.97
N TYR A 113 -4.87 12.70 -5.94
CA TYR A 113 -5.22 14.11 -5.82
C TYR A 113 -6.69 14.31 -6.16
N HIS A 114 -7.38 15.10 -5.36
CA HIS A 114 -8.76 15.52 -5.59
C HIS A 114 -8.76 16.96 -6.09
N THR A 115 -9.43 17.22 -7.21
CA THR A 115 -9.56 18.57 -7.76
C THR A 115 -11.03 19.00 -7.82
N ASP A 116 -11.27 20.30 -7.91
CA ASP A 116 -12.54 20.79 -8.48
C ASP A 116 -12.57 20.60 -10.00
N ALA A 117 -13.74 20.82 -10.62
CA ALA A 117 -13.93 20.63 -12.06
C ALA A 117 -13.07 21.54 -12.96
N THR A 118 -12.46 22.60 -12.41
CA THR A 118 -11.62 23.54 -13.16
C THR A 118 -10.12 23.30 -12.97
N GLY A 119 -9.72 22.52 -11.96
CA GLY A 119 -8.33 22.41 -11.52
C GLY A 119 -7.84 23.61 -10.70
N SER A 120 -8.71 24.57 -10.36
CA SER A 120 -8.35 25.76 -9.57
C SER A 120 -8.02 25.42 -8.12
N ARG A 121 -8.49 24.26 -7.65
CA ARG A 121 -8.25 23.74 -6.30
C ARG A 121 -7.83 22.29 -6.40
N VAL A 122 -6.79 21.94 -5.66
CA VAL A 122 -6.12 20.64 -5.68
C VAL A 122 -5.79 20.24 -4.24
N GLU A 123 -6.25 19.07 -3.82
CA GLU A 123 -6.05 18.52 -2.49
C GLU A 123 -5.38 17.15 -2.58
N ALA A 124 -4.28 16.94 -1.87
CA ALA A 124 -3.59 15.65 -1.83
C ALA A 124 -4.33 14.70 -0.89
N PHE A 125 -4.82 13.56 -1.39
CA PHE A 125 -5.48 12.57 -0.55
C PHE A 125 -4.46 11.92 0.38
N THR A 126 -4.49 12.32 1.65
CA THR A 126 -3.39 12.06 2.60
C THR A 126 -3.13 10.57 2.91
N LEU A 127 -4.08 9.67 2.63
CA LEU A 127 -3.84 8.22 2.75
C LEU A 127 -2.98 7.67 1.61
N ALA A 128 -3.09 8.21 0.39
CA ALA A 128 -2.16 7.89 -0.71
C ALA A 128 -0.75 8.46 -0.45
N ALA A 129 -0.63 9.42 0.48
CA ALA A 129 0.64 9.96 0.92
C ALA A 129 1.29 9.18 2.08
N VAL A 130 0.67 8.10 2.59
CA VAL A 130 1.25 7.26 3.64
C VAL A 130 2.33 6.36 3.03
N MET A 131 3.56 6.56 3.48
CA MET A 131 4.74 5.82 3.05
C MET A 131 4.93 4.53 3.84
N LEU A 132 4.63 4.54 5.14
CA LEU A 132 4.65 3.36 6.00
C LEU A 132 3.49 3.41 7.01
N THR A 133 2.80 2.29 7.19
CA THR A 133 1.98 2.02 8.38
C THR A 133 2.61 0.90 9.17
N TRP A 134 2.58 1.03 10.50
CA TRP A 134 2.95 -0.02 11.44
C TRP A 134 1.87 -0.07 12.51
N HIS A 135 1.42 -1.28 12.82
CA HIS A 135 0.43 -1.55 13.85
C HIS A 135 0.94 -2.69 14.71
N ARG A 136 0.88 -2.54 16.04
CA ARG A 136 1.28 -3.54 17.04
C ARG A 136 0.13 -3.80 17.99
N GLU A 137 -0.31 -5.05 18.10
CA GLU A 137 -1.34 -5.45 19.06
C GLU A 137 -1.01 -6.76 19.80
N GLY A 138 -1.65 -6.97 20.95
CA GLY A 138 -1.57 -8.21 21.71
C GLY A 138 -0.42 -8.24 22.73
N GLY A 139 0.11 -9.43 23.00
CA GLY A 139 0.99 -9.70 24.14
C GLY A 139 0.25 -9.69 25.48
N ILE A 140 0.88 -10.24 26.52
CA ILE A 140 0.32 -10.32 27.89
C ILE A 140 0.00 -8.92 28.47
N ALA A 141 0.70 -7.87 28.02
CA ALA A 141 0.42 -6.48 28.41
C ALA A 141 -0.77 -5.85 27.66
N GLY A 142 -1.28 -6.49 26.60
CA GLY A 142 -2.40 -6.00 25.79
C GLY A 142 -2.09 -4.67 25.09
N PHE A 143 -0.96 -4.63 24.36
CA PHE A 143 -0.56 -3.51 23.52
C PHE A 143 -1.57 -3.23 22.41
N CYS A 144 -1.65 -1.98 21.98
CA CYS A 144 -2.36 -1.54 20.78
C CYS A 144 -1.80 -0.17 20.39
N ASP A 145 -0.92 -0.15 19.40
CA ASP A 145 -0.14 1.00 19.00
C ASP A 145 -0.16 1.12 17.47
N ASP A 146 -0.50 2.29 16.94
CA ASP A 146 -0.39 2.61 15.51
C ASP A 146 0.68 3.68 15.27
N LEU A 147 1.40 3.53 14.16
CA LEU A 147 2.23 4.55 13.56
C LEU A 147 1.89 4.67 12.06
N SER A 148 1.60 5.88 11.61
CA SER A 148 1.52 6.23 10.18
C SER A 148 2.58 7.27 9.85
N VAL A 149 3.42 6.98 8.85
CA VAL A 149 4.46 7.90 8.36
C VAL A 149 4.15 8.31 6.93
N TYR A 150 4.18 9.61 6.66
CA TYR A 150 3.88 10.21 5.36
C TYR A 150 5.16 10.47 4.55
N LEU A 151 5.01 10.60 3.23
CA LEU A 151 6.05 10.94 2.26
C LEU A 151 6.93 12.14 2.65
N ASP A 152 6.32 13.16 3.24
CA ASP A 152 6.98 14.42 3.64
C ASP A 152 7.66 14.31 5.02
N GLY A 153 7.81 13.09 5.54
CA GLY A 153 8.43 12.81 6.83
C GLY A 153 7.57 13.15 8.03
N ARG A 154 6.32 13.62 7.87
CA ARG A 154 5.38 13.70 9.00
C ARG A 154 5.09 12.29 9.53
N ALA A 155 4.86 12.18 10.82
CA ALA A 155 4.53 10.92 11.49
C ALA A 155 3.39 11.15 12.49
N SER A 156 2.43 10.23 12.52
CA SER A 156 1.30 10.23 13.44
C SER A 156 1.34 8.95 14.25
N ALA A 157 1.52 9.07 15.56
CA ALA A 157 1.51 7.96 16.51
C ALA A 157 0.24 8.05 17.37
N GLN A 158 -0.39 6.91 17.66
CA GLN A 158 -1.58 6.85 18.52
C GLN A 158 -1.70 5.48 19.19
N SER A 159 -2.40 5.39 20.32
CA SER A 159 -2.84 4.08 20.81
C SER A 159 -4.21 3.71 20.24
N CYS A 160 -4.29 2.61 19.49
CA CYS A 160 -5.56 2.11 18.94
C CYS A 160 -6.55 1.59 20.00
N LYS A 161 -6.11 1.45 21.26
CA LYS A 161 -6.97 1.03 22.39
C LYS A 161 -7.71 2.19 23.04
N THR A 162 -7.12 3.38 23.04
CA THR A 162 -7.71 4.59 23.63
C THR A 162 -8.16 5.61 22.58
N ASN A 163 -7.75 5.45 21.32
CA ASN A 163 -7.83 6.46 20.26
C ASN A 163 -7.17 7.80 20.64
N GLU A 164 -6.20 7.76 21.55
CA GLU A 164 -5.40 8.91 21.93
C GLU A 164 -4.34 9.17 20.85
N ALA A 165 -4.58 10.19 20.04
CA ALA A 165 -3.62 10.66 19.05
C ALA A 165 -2.55 11.52 19.73
N TYR A 166 -1.29 11.10 19.66
CA TYR A 166 -0.16 11.91 20.09
C TYR A 166 0.04 13.08 19.11
N PRO A 167 0.60 14.22 19.59
CA PRO A 167 0.82 15.37 18.71
C PRO A 167 1.65 14.96 17.49
N LYS A 168 1.20 15.38 16.29
CA LYS A 168 1.81 14.98 15.02
C LYS A 168 3.29 15.33 15.01
N GLY A 169 4.13 14.31 14.88
CA GLY A 169 5.57 14.42 14.87
C GLY A 169 6.13 14.58 13.46
N GLN A 170 7.43 14.81 13.42
CA GLN A 170 8.26 14.71 12.22
C GLN A 170 9.31 13.63 12.46
N LEU A 171 9.68 12.90 11.40
CA LEU A 171 10.91 12.11 11.39
C LEU A 171 12.14 13.03 11.43
N THR A 172 13.17 12.58 12.13
CA THR A 172 14.53 13.12 11.99
C THR A 172 15.06 12.84 10.58
N ALA A 173 16.10 13.57 10.17
CA ALA A 173 16.74 13.36 8.87
C ALA A 173 17.27 11.92 8.70
N GLU A 174 17.78 11.31 9.77
CA GLU A 174 18.31 9.94 9.79
C GLU A 174 17.20 8.90 9.62
N GLU A 175 16.09 9.05 10.35
CA GLU A 175 14.92 8.18 10.23
C GLU A 175 14.29 8.27 8.83
N LEU A 176 14.16 9.48 8.28
CA LEU A 176 13.64 9.70 6.93
C LEU A 176 14.57 9.11 5.86
N ALA A 177 15.89 9.26 6.01
CA ALA A 177 16.87 8.63 5.12
C ALA A 177 16.82 7.09 5.17
N GLN A 178 16.63 6.50 6.36
CA GLN A 178 16.48 5.06 6.52
C GLN A 178 15.18 4.53 5.87
N LEU A 179 14.07 5.24 6.06
CA LEU A 179 12.79 4.90 5.43
C LEU A 179 12.85 5.03 3.90
N ASN A 180 13.48 6.09 3.39
CA ASN A 180 13.72 6.28 1.95
C ASN A 180 14.61 5.17 1.38
N THR A 181 15.63 4.73 2.12
CA THR A 181 16.50 3.61 1.72
C THR A 181 15.71 2.32 1.54
N TRP A 182 14.78 2.02 2.45
CA TRP A 182 13.90 0.85 2.31
C TRP A 182 12.91 0.99 1.17
N ALA A 183 12.28 2.16 0.99
CA ALA A 183 11.33 2.38 -0.10
C ALA A 183 11.98 2.37 -1.50
N ALA A 184 13.25 2.75 -1.62
CA ALA A 184 14.01 2.63 -2.87
C ALA A 184 14.46 1.19 -3.16
N ALA A 185 14.68 0.36 -2.12
CA ALA A 185 15.08 -1.03 -2.27
C ALA A 185 13.89 -1.98 -2.52
N PHE A 186 12.80 -1.77 -1.81
CA PHE A 186 11.63 -2.66 -1.78
C PHE A 186 10.43 -2.04 -2.50
N GLY A 187 9.61 -2.90 -3.12
CA GLY A 187 8.34 -2.50 -3.71
C GLY A 187 7.26 -2.23 -2.66
N VAL A 188 6.00 -2.39 -3.05
CA VAL A 188 4.90 -2.44 -2.07
C VAL A 188 5.05 -3.71 -1.23
N VAL A 189 5.01 -3.54 0.09
CA VAL A 189 5.04 -4.59 1.10
C VAL A 189 3.80 -4.43 1.97
N ALA A 190 3.08 -5.52 2.22
CA ALA A 190 2.01 -5.59 3.20
C ALA A 190 2.09 -6.97 3.87
N THR A 191 2.41 -7.03 5.16
CA THR A 191 2.66 -8.30 5.86
C THR A 191 2.31 -8.22 7.35
N GLU A 192 1.82 -9.33 7.88
CA GLU A 192 1.68 -9.58 9.32
C GLU A 192 2.88 -10.39 9.82
N ILE A 193 3.41 -10.04 10.99
CA ILE A 193 4.48 -10.75 11.70
C ILE A 193 3.90 -11.22 13.03
N LYS A 194 3.77 -12.54 13.20
CA LYS A 194 3.19 -13.17 14.38
C LYS A 194 3.76 -14.57 14.57
N ASP A 195 4.00 -14.99 15.81
CA ASP A 195 4.31 -16.39 16.11
C ASP A 195 2.99 -17.16 16.34
N PRO A 196 2.61 -18.11 15.47
CA PRO A 196 1.38 -18.88 15.63
C PRO A 196 1.45 -19.91 16.76
N SER A 197 2.64 -20.16 17.31
CA SER A 197 2.89 -21.18 18.34
C SER A 197 2.67 -20.67 19.76
N ILE A 198 2.51 -19.35 19.93
CA ILE A 198 2.41 -18.67 21.21
C ILE A 198 1.00 -18.08 21.35
N ALA A 199 0.26 -18.55 22.35
CA ALA A 199 -1.02 -17.93 22.72
C ALA A 199 -0.77 -16.47 23.16
N ASP A 200 -1.66 -15.57 22.77
CA ASP A 200 -1.55 -14.12 22.99
C ASP A 200 -0.25 -13.50 22.43
N ALA A 201 0.37 -14.11 21.40
CA ALA A 201 1.49 -13.53 20.68
C ALA A 201 1.19 -12.10 20.22
N ILE A 202 2.18 -11.22 20.34
CA ILE A 202 2.14 -9.90 19.71
C ILE A 202 2.04 -10.12 18.18
N SER A 203 1.07 -9.46 17.55
CA SER A 203 1.04 -9.30 16.10
C SER A 203 1.57 -7.93 15.72
N VAL A 204 2.33 -7.88 14.63
CA VAL A 204 2.76 -6.62 14.00
C VAL A 204 2.37 -6.64 12.53
N THR A 205 1.54 -5.69 12.11
CA THR A 205 1.26 -5.46 10.69
C THR A 205 2.11 -4.31 10.16
N ILE A 206 2.80 -4.52 9.04
CA ILE A 206 3.60 -3.50 8.36
C ILE A 206 3.12 -3.35 6.92
N THR A 207 2.86 -2.11 6.51
CA THR A 207 2.74 -1.73 5.10
C THR A 207 3.86 -0.75 4.78
N LEU A 208 4.60 -0.99 3.69
CA LEU A 208 5.57 -0.05 3.11
C LEU A 208 5.19 0.20 1.66
N ASN A 209 4.89 1.44 1.31
CA ASN A 209 4.58 1.87 -0.06
C ASN A 209 5.87 2.30 -0.77
N GLY A 210 6.77 1.34 -0.97
CA GLY A 210 8.02 1.50 -1.71
C GLY A 210 7.88 1.27 -3.21
N SER A 211 8.93 1.59 -3.95
CA SER A 211 9.01 1.48 -5.42
C SER A 211 10.19 0.68 -5.95
N GLY A 212 11.00 0.11 -5.07
CA GLY A 212 12.08 -0.79 -5.45
C GLY A 212 11.59 -2.10 -6.08
N ALA A 213 12.50 -2.80 -6.76
CA ALA A 213 12.18 -4.05 -7.46
C ALA A 213 12.26 -5.31 -6.58
N THR A 214 12.70 -5.19 -5.32
CA THR A 214 12.93 -6.35 -4.43
C THR A 214 11.86 -6.46 -3.33
N GLN A 215 11.87 -7.57 -2.58
CA GLN A 215 11.02 -7.80 -1.42
C GLN A 215 11.90 -7.97 -0.17
N PRO A 216 11.49 -7.46 1.00
CA PRO A 216 12.26 -7.56 2.23
C PRO A 216 12.31 -9.01 2.73
N ASN A 217 13.46 -9.42 3.27
CA ASN A 217 13.57 -10.67 4.01
C ASN A 217 13.14 -10.48 5.48
N ALA A 218 13.04 -11.57 6.24
CA ALA A 218 12.63 -11.55 7.65
C ALA A 218 13.48 -10.60 8.53
N GLY A 219 14.78 -10.49 8.27
CA GLY A 219 15.66 -9.54 8.99
C GLY A 219 15.37 -8.08 8.63
N ASN A 220 15.00 -7.79 7.37
CA ASN A 220 14.54 -6.46 6.98
C ASN A 220 13.20 -6.11 7.65
N LEU A 221 12.24 -7.04 7.66
CA LEU A 221 10.94 -6.85 8.32
C LEU A 221 11.09 -6.62 9.84
N GLN A 222 11.96 -7.37 10.49
CA GLN A 222 12.29 -7.15 11.91
C GLN A 222 12.94 -5.79 12.15
N ALA A 223 13.85 -5.35 11.27
CA ALA A 223 14.47 -4.02 11.34
C ALA A 223 13.45 -2.88 11.13
N MET A 224 12.52 -3.02 10.18
CA MET A 224 11.41 -2.09 9.97
C MET A 224 10.50 -2.00 11.20
N SER A 225 10.15 -3.15 11.80
CA SER A 225 9.34 -3.18 13.03
C SER A 225 10.04 -2.48 14.19
N ALA A 226 11.33 -2.77 14.41
CA ALA A 226 12.10 -2.18 15.50
C ALA A 226 12.27 -0.65 15.31
N TRP A 227 12.50 -0.21 14.08
CA TRP A 227 12.56 1.22 13.73
C TRP A 227 11.21 1.92 13.94
N ALA A 228 10.11 1.32 13.48
CA ALA A 228 8.78 1.89 13.64
C ALA A 228 8.38 1.98 15.12
N GLN A 229 8.70 0.96 15.92
CA GLN A 229 8.56 1.02 17.37
C GLN A 229 9.40 2.16 17.99
N ALA A 230 10.67 2.34 17.58
CA ALA A 230 11.51 3.41 18.09
C ALA A 230 10.97 4.80 17.75
N VAL A 231 10.45 5.00 16.52
CA VAL A 231 9.74 6.24 16.13
C VAL A 231 8.50 6.44 17.00
N TYR A 232 7.68 5.40 17.21
CA TYR A 232 6.47 5.47 18.02
C TYR A 232 6.76 5.89 19.47
N GLU A 233 7.66 5.19 20.17
CA GLU A 233 8.00 5.51 21.57
C GLU A 233 8.70 6.87 21.70
N ARG A 234 9.34 7.40 20.64
CA ARG A 234 9.92 8.76 20.61
C ARG A 234 8.87 9.87 20.40
N LEU A 235 7.76 9.56 19.72
CA LEU A 235 6.67 10.50 19.47
C LEU A 235 5.59 10.50 20.56
N LYS A 236 5.55 9.43 21.35
CA LYS A 236 4.74 9.29 22.55
C LYS A 236 5.27 10.22 23.67
N PRO A 237 4.41 11.01 24.32
CA PRO A 237 4.79 11.92 25.40
C PRO A 237 5.07 11.20 26.74
#